data_AF-A0AAI9C040-F1
#
_entry.id   AF-A0AAI9C040-F1
#
_cell.length_a   1.000
_cell.length_b   1.000
_cell.length_c   1.000
_cell.angle_alpha   90.00
_cell.angle_beta   90.00
_cell.angle_gamma   90.00
#
_symmetry.space_group_name_H-M   'P 1'
#
loop_
_entity.id
_entity.type
_entity.pdbx_description
1 polymer ?
#
loop_
_entity_poly.entity_id
_entity_poly.type
_entity_poly.pdbx_seq_one_letter_code
_entity_poly.pdbx_strand_id
1 'polypeptide(L)'
;MIVEVGLGYGVDAAGVVYCCRPINGKGSTLAQWRVVKGLPCSGGRYLQIAIDRKKHLVHRLVARAFHGEAMPGQEVAHINGDGHDNRSANLMYVSHAANEAMKQLHGTAPTGSKNGTAVLDESSVRTIRRLVRGGGRGVQRRMAEQFGVSEATISMVVTGRRWAESDQRECSNDE
;
A
#
# COMPACT_ATOMS: atom_id res chain seq x y z
N MET A 1 -18.75 -1.01 -21.77
CA MET A 1 -19.77 -0.02 -21.36
C MET A 1 -19.08 1.01 -20.48
N ILE A 2 -19.29 2.30 -20.73
CA ILE A 2 -18.73 3.39 -19.90
C ILE A 2 -19.82 3.78 -18.89
N VAL A 3 -19.47 3.81 -17.61
CA VAL A 3 -20.33 4.29 -16.52
C VAL A 3 -19.85 5.67 -16.09
N GLU A 4 -20.76 6.65 -16.07
CA GLU A 4 -20.43 8.03 -15.69
C GLU A 4 -20.20 8.12 -14.17
N VAL A 5 -19.07 8.73 -13.77
CA VAL A 5 -18.65 8.88 -12.36
C VAL A 5 -18.58 10.34 -11.91
N GLY A 6 -18.89 11.25 -12.82
CA GLY A 6 -18.93 12.69 -12.63
C GLY A 6 -19.13 13.36 -13.98
N LEU A 7 -19.57 14.61 -14.00
CA LEU A 7 -19.96 15.30 -15.24
C LEU A 7 -18.86 15.17 -16.30
N GLY A 8 -19.09 14.40 -17.36
CA GLY A 8 -18.13 14.19 -18.45
C GLY A 8 -16.85 13.41 -18.10
N TYR A 9 -16.89 12.60 -17.05
CA TYR A 9 -15.91 11.58 -16.70
C TYR A 9 -16.60 10.22 -16.54
N GLY A 10 -16.00 9.18 -17.09
CA GLY A 10 -16.54 7.83 -17.01
C GLY A 10 -15.45 6.79 -16.78
N VAL A 11 -15.85 5.60 -16.37
CA VAL A 11 -14.97 4.44 -16.21
C VAL A 11 -15.59 3.20 -16.84
N ASP A 12 -14.77 2.23 -17.21
CA ASP A 12 -15.23 0.91 -17.64
C ASP A 12 -14.85 -0.21 -16.65
N ALA A 13 -15.34 -1.42 -16.90
CA ALA A 13 -15.08 -2.59 -16.05
C ALA A 13 -13.61 -3.04 -16.10
N ALA A 14 -12.83 -2.62 -17.09
CA ALA A 14 -11.40 -2.86 -17.17
C ALA A 14 -10.59 -1.87 -16.31
N GLY A 15 -11.25 -0.90 -15.69
CA GLY A 15 -10.62 0.12 -14.87
C GLY A 15 -10.03 1.28 -15.66
N VAL A 16 -10.41 1.42 -16.94
CA VAL A 16 -9.99 2.53 -17.80
C VAL A 16 -10.83 3.76 -17.49
N VAL A 17 -10.18 4.91 -17.37
CA VAL A 17 -10.83 6.20 -17.15
C VAL A 17 -10.99 6.93 -18.47
N TYR A 18 -12.16 7.55 -18.66
CA TYR A 18 -12.53 8.34 -19.82
C TYR A 18 -12.93 9.76 -19.44
N CYS A 19 -12.73 10.70 -20.37
CA CYS A 19 -13.22 12.07 -20.27
C CYS A 19 -13.81 12.53 -21.61
N CYS A 20 -14.94 13.24 -21.58
CA CYS A 20 -15.52 13.90 -22.75
C CYS A 20 -15.53 15.43 -22.63
N ARG A 21 -14.95 15.99 -21.56
CA ARG A 21 -14.88 17.45 -21.38
C ARG A 21 -13.95 18.12 -22.39
N PRO A 22 -14.20 19.38 -22.77
CA PRO A 22 -13.28 20.15 -23.60
C PRO A 22 -11.89 20.31 -22.98
N ILE A 23 -10.86 20.28 -23.82
CA ILE A 23 -9.47 20.55 -23.42
C ILE A 23 -9.34 22.07 -23.22
N ASN A 24 -8.76 22.52 -22.10
CA ASN A 24 -8.57 23.94 -21.77
C ASN A 24 -9.86 24.79 -21.81
N GLY A 25 -11.02 24.19 -21.54
CA GLY A 25 -12.31 24.90 -21.58
C GLY A 25 -12.77 25.30 -22.98
N LYS A 26 -12.09 24.84 -24.04
CA LYS A 26 -12.46 25.10 -25.44
C LYS A 26 -13.05 23.83 -26.06
N GLY A 27 -14.33 23.87 -26.42
CA GLY A 27 -15.07 22.77 -27.07
C GLY A 27 -16.36 22.36 -26.34
N SER A 28 -17.17 21.51 -26.98
CA SER A 28 -18.43 21.00 -26.41
C SER A 28 -18.20 19.84 -25.43
N THR A 29 -19.02 19.74 -24.38
CA THR A 29 -19.12 18.58 -23.47
C THR A 29 -19.73 17.33 -24.14
N LEU A 30 -20.23 17.46 -25.38
CA LEU A 30 -20.73 16.36 -26.22
C LEU A 30 -19.61 15.70 -27.05
N ALA A 31 -18.34 15.93 -26.70
CA ALA A 31 -17.22 15.31 -27.42
C ALA A 31 -17.16 13.79 -27.19
N GLN A 32 -16.53 13.07 -28.12
CA GLN A 32 -16.26 11.64 -27.98
C GLN A 32 -15.42 11.36 -26.72
N TRP A 33 -15.75 10.27 -26.02
CA TRP A 33 -14.96 9.79 -24.88
C TRP A 33 -13.52 9.51 -25.28
N ARG A 34 -12.56 10.06 -24.52
CA ARG A 34 -11.12 9.79 -24.68
C ARG A 34 -10.55 9.19 -23.41
N VAL A 35 -9.57 8.30 -23.56
CA VAL A 35 -8.86 7.70 -22.43
C VAL A 35 -8.04 8.75 -21.69
N VAL A 36 -8.09 8.70 -20.36
CA VAL A 36 -7.27 9.51 -19.46
C VAL A 36 -6.34 8.61 -18.68
N LYS A 37 -5.05 8.92 -18.73
CA LYS A 37 -4.04 8.19 -17.96
C LYS A 37 -4.11 8.61 -16.49
N GLY A 38 -4.35 7.64 -15.61
CA GLY A 38 -4.18 7.83 -14.16
C GLY A 38 -2.73 8.08 -13.80
N LEU A 39 -2.50 8.93 -12.81
CA LEU A 39 -1.17 9.18 -12.23
C LEU A 39 -1.05 8.44 -10.90
N PRO A 40 0.14 7.99 -10.49
CA PRO A 40 0.33 7.43 -9.15
C PRO A 40 0.00 8.47 -8.06
N CYS A 41 -0.59 8.00 -6.96
CA CYS A 41 -0.80 8.79 -5.75
C CYS A 41 0.50 8.97 -4.97
N SER A 42 0.46 9.78 -3.89
CA SER A 42 1.59 9.84 -2.95
C SER A 42 1.85 8.44 -2.39
N GLY A 43 3.11 7.97 -2.44
CA GLY A 43 3.49 6.60 -2.11
C GLY A 43 3.33 5.57 -3.24
N GLY A 44 2.85 5.96 -4.42
CA GLY A 44 2.88 5.16 -5.65
C GLY A 44 1.96 3.93 -5.68
N ARG A 45 1.25 3.62 -4.60
CA ARG A 45 0.46 2.39 -4.45
C ARG A 45 -0.80 2.36 -5.33
N TYR A 46 -1.42 3.50 -5.58
CA TYR A 46 -2.70 3.58 -6.30
C TYR A 46 -2.66 4.62 -7.41
N LEU A 47 -3.46 4.41 -8.46
CA LEU A 47 -3.71 5.41 -9.47
C LEU A 47 -4.78 6.42 -9.03
N GLN A 48 -4.59 7.68 -9.41
CA GLN A 48 -5.50 8.79 -9.17
C GLN A 48 -5.72 9.64 -10.44
N ILE A 49 -6.86 10.31 -10.49
CA ILE A 49 -7.20 11.30 -11.51
C ILE A 49 -7.73 12.57 -10.85
N ALA A 50 -7.66 13.69 -11.55
CA ALA A 50 -8.30 14.92 -11.12
C ALA A 50 -9.66 15.07 -11.81
N ILE A 51 -10.74 15.10 -11.02
CA ILE A 51 -12.09 15.47 -11.46
C ILE A 51 -12.44 16.75 -10.72
N ASP A 52 -12.82 17.81 -11.44
CA ASP A 52 -13.21 19.10 -10.84
C ASP A 52 -12.19 19.64 -9.81
N ARG A 53 -10.90 19.56 -10.16
CA ARG A 53 -9.75 19.98 -9.32
C ARG A 53 -9.58 19.17 -8.03
N LYS A 54 -10.37 18.11 -7.82
CA LYS A 54 -10.24 17.17 -6.70
C LYS A 54 -9.60 15.87 -7.17
N LYS A 55 -8.75 15.29 -6.34
CA LYS A 55 -8.09 14.02 -6.62
C LYS A 55 -9.00 12.87 -6.21
N HIS A 56 -9.22 11.93 -7.12
CA HIS A 56 -10.01 10.71 -6.91
C HIS A 56 -9.16 9.49 -7.23
N LEU A 57 -9.23 8.46 -6.38
CA LEU A 57 -8.55 7.19 -6.61
C LEU A 57 -9.34 6.35 -7.62
N VAL A 58 -8.65 5.80 -8.62
CA VAL A 58 -9.28 5.07 -9.73
C VAL A 58 -10.05 3.87 -9.22
N HIS A 59 -9.45 3.02 -8.37
CA HIS A 59 -10.13 1.87 -7.78
C HIS A 59 -11.44 2.23 -7.06
N ARG A 60 -11.53 3.39 -6.42
CA ARG A 60 -12.77 3.82 -5.74
C ARG A 60 -13.86 4.21 -6.72
N LEU A 61 -13.49 4.87 -7.82
CA LEU A 61 -14.43 5.22 -8.88
C LEU A 61 -14.98 3.97 -9.57
N VAL A 62 -14.11 3.01 -9.89
CA VAL A 62 -14.50 1.75 -10.52
C VAL A 62 -15.36 0.91 -9.57
N ALA A 63 -14.94 0.73 -8.32
CA ALA A 63 -15.74 -0.01 -7.33
C ALA A 63 -17.14 0.60 -7.18
N ARG A 64 -17.24 1.92 -7.04
CA ARG A 64 -18.54 2.59 -6.95
C ARG A 64 -19.41 2.36 -8.20
N ALA A 65 -18.81 2.46 -9.39
CA ALA A 65 -19.52 2.35 -10.65
C ALA A 65 -20.09 0.94 -10.91
N PHE A 66 -19.38 -0.12 -10.49
CA PHE A 66 -19.74 -1.50 -10.81
C PHE A 66 -20.26 -2.31 -9.61
N HIS A 67 -20.03 -1.87 -8.37
CA HIS A 67 -20.40 -2.58 -7.14
C HIS A 67 -21.34 -1.73 -6.25
N GLY A 68 -21.65 -0.49 -6.63
CA GLY A 68 -22.47 0.43 -5.85
C GLY A 68 -21.70 1.15 -4.74
N GLU A 69 -22.39 1.89 -3.88
CA GLU A 69 -21.75 2.58 -2.76
C GLU A 69 -21.30 1.60 -1.68
N ALA A 70 -20.17 1.92 -1.05
CA ALA A 70 -19.67 1.17 0.10
C ALA A 70 -20.64 1.30 1.29
N MET A 71 -20.87 0.21 2.03
CA MET A 71 -21.53 0.31 3.33
C MET A 71 -20.61 1.03 4.33
N PRO A 72 -21.17 1.64 5.40
CA PRO A 72 -20.36 2.26 6.44
C PRO A 72 -19.29 1.30 7.00
N GLY A 73 -18.04 1.78 7.07
CA GLY A 73 -16.91 1.00 7.58
C GLY A 73 -16.27 0.05 6.56
N GLN A 74 -16.74 0.02 5.31
CA GLN A 74 -16.11 -0.74 4.24
C GLN A 74 -15.08 0.08 3.47
N GLU A 75 -14.05 -0.62 3.00
CA GLU A 75 -12.96 -0.11 2.18
C GLU A 75 -12.87 -0.93 0.89
N VAL A 76 -12.38 -0.32 -0.18
CA VAL A 76 -12.08 -1.05 -1.42
C VAL A 76 -10.74 -1.77 -1.24
N ALA A 77 -10.72 -3.07 -1.54
CA ALA A 77 -9.52 -3.89 -1.58
C ALA A 77 -9.31 -4.48 -2.97
N HIS A 78 -8.03 -4.67 -3.32
CA HIS A 78 -7.57 -5.38 -4.50
C HIS A 78 -7.39 -6.85 -4.14
N ILE A 79 -8.12 -7.75 -4.82
CA ILE A 79 -8.11 -9.19 -4.55
C ILE A 79 -6.71 -9.76 -4.77
N ASN A 80 -5.99 -9.32 -5.80
CA ASN A 80 -4.61 -9.73 -6.09
C ASN A 80 -3.53 -8.93 -5.35
N GLY A 81 -3.90 -7.90 -4.58
CA GLY A 81 -2.96 -7.02 -3.88
C GLY A 81 -2.24 -5.97 -4.73
N ASP A 82 -2.45 -5.93 -6.05
CA ASP A 82 -1.86 -4.94 -6.95
C ASP A 82 -2.77 -3.71 -7.08
N GLY A 83 -2.32 -2.58 -6.52
CA GLY A 83 -3.06 -1.31 -6.57
C GLY A 83 -3.16 -0.63 -7.95
N HIS A 84 -2.47 -1.17 -8.97
CA HIS A 84 -2.57 -0.72 -10.36
C HIS A 84 -3.58 -1.53 -11.19
N ASP A 85 -3.96 -2.73 -10.74
CA ASP A 85 -4.99 -3.54 -11.39
C ASP A 85 -6.39 -3.10 -10.94
N ASN A 86 -6.94 -2.12 -11.65
CA ASN A 86 -8.21 -1.48 -11.32
C ASN A 86 -9.43 -2.13 -12.00
N ARG A 87 -9.31 -3.34 -12.55
CA ARG A 87 -10.45 -4.07 -13.13
C ARG A 87 -11.52 -4.28 -12.07
N SER A 88 -12.80 -4.06 -12.38
CA SER A 88 -13.89 -4.23 -11.40
C SER A 88 -13.89 -5.64 -10.80
N ALA A 89 -13.59 -6.66 -11.60
CA ALA A 89 -13.46 -8.04 -11.15
C ALA A 89 -12.34 -8.28 -10.11
N ASN A 90 -11.37 -7.37 -9.99
CA ASN A 90 -10.30 -7.42 -9.00
C ASN A 90 -10.60 -6.58 -7.74
N LEU A 91 -11.74 -5.88 -7.69
CA LEU A 91 -12.10 -4.97 -6.62
C LEU A 91 -13.24 -5.55 -5.78
N MET A 92 -13.16 -5.36 -4.47
CA MET A 92 -14.25 -5.72 -3.56
C MET A 92 -14.30 -4.78 -2.36
N TYR A 93 -15.49 -4.66 -1.76
CA TYR A 93 -15.65 -3.99 -0.47
C TYR A 93 -15.38 -4.97 0.67
N VAL A 94 -14.49 -4.60 1.57
CA VAL A 94 -14.11 -5.37 2.75
C VAL A 94 -14.15 -4.49 3.99
N SER A 95 -14.23 -5.10 5.18
CA SER A 95 -14.00 -4.36 6.42
C SER A 95 -12.54 -3.93 6.52
N HIS A 96 -12.27 -2.91 7.33
CA HIS A 96 -10.91 -2.48 7.63
C HIS A 96 -10.01 -3.64 8.12
N ALA A 97 -10.52 -4.46 9.04
CA ALA A 97 -9.78 -5.61 9.57
C ALA A 97 -9.44 -6.65 8.49
N ALA A 98 -10.38 -6.91 7.57
CA ALA A 98 -10.13 -7.81 6.45
C ALA A 98 -9.11 -7.22 5.47
N ASN A 99 -9.15 -5.91 5.21
CA ASN A 99 -8.17 -5.24 4.36
C ASN A 99 -6.75 -5.33 4.96
N GLU A 100 -6.60 -5.15 6.28
CA GLU A 100 -5.32 -5.34 6.97
C GLU A 100 -4.82 -6.79 6.92
N ALA A 101 -5.72 -7.78 7.05
CA ALA A 101 -5.36 -9.19 6.89
C ALA A 101 -4.89 -9.51 5.46
N MET A 102 -5.55 -8.92 4.43
CA MET A 102 -5.12 -9.06 3.04
C MET A 102 -3.75 -8.44 2.79
N LYS A 103 -3.41 -7.30 3.44
CA LYS A 103 -2.06 -6.71 3.33
C LYS A 103 -0.98 -7.65 3.84
N GLN A 104 -1.26 -8.37 4.93
CA GLN A 104 -0.36 -9.38 5.49
C GLN A 104 -0.23 -10.57 4.53
N LEU A 105 -1.36 -11.08 4.03
CA LEU A 105 -1.39 -12.19 3.06
C LEU A 105 -0.60 -11.87 1.78
N HIS A 106 -0.76 -10.66 1.25
CA HIS A 106 -0.08 -10.23 0.02
C HIS A 106 1.36 -9.73 0.25
N GLY A 107 1.86 -9.74 1.49
CA GLY A 107 3.20 -9.21 1.80
C GLY A 107 3.36 -7.71 1.51
N THR A 108 2.25 -6.96 1.44
CA THR A 108 2.24 -5.50 1.19
C THR A 108 2.17 -4.68 2.47
N ALA A 109 2.10 -5.34 3.63
CA ALA A 109 2.20 -4.69 4.92
C ALA A 109 3.62 -4.13 5.12
N PRO A 110 3.78 -2.87 5.56
CA PRO A 110 5.09 -2.32 5.87
C PRO A 110 5.64 -3.01 7.13
N THR A 111 6.54 -3.96 6.94
CA THR A 111 7.22 -4.70 8.01
C THR A 111 8.70 -4.34 8.06
N GLY A 112 9.33 -4.55 9.22
CA GLY A 112 10.74 -4.26 9.41
C GLY A 112 11.07 -2.79 9.14
N SER A 113 12.14 -2.53 8.38
CA SER A 113 12.61 -1.19 8.05
C SER A 113 11.67 -0.43 7.11
N LYS A 114 10.74 -1.13 6.45
CA LYS A 114 9.69 -0.50 5.62
C LYS A 114 8.61 0.17 6.47
N ASN A 115 8.53 -0.13 7.76
CA ASN A 115 7.66 0.60 8.67
C ASN A 115 8.32 1.94 9.03
N GLY A 116 7.69 3.06 8.68
CA GLY A 116 8.22 4.41 8.94
C GLY A 116 8.39 4.76 10.42
N THR A 117 7.87 3.94 11.34
CA THR A 117 8.08 4.07 12.79
C THR A 117 9.13 3.10 13.35
N ALA A 118 9.74 2.28 12.50
CA ALA A 118 10.78 1.34 12.93
C ALA A 118 12.05 2.10 13.31
N VAL A 119 12.46 1.94 14.57
CA VAL A 119 13.74 2.45 15.09
C VAL A 119 14.92 1.56 14.66
N LEU A 120 14.66 0.26 14.49
CA LEU A 120 15.66 -0.72 14.07
C LEU A 120 15.50 -1.00 12.57
N ASP A 121 16.60 -1.39 11.93
CA ASP A 121 16.66 -1.93 10.58
C ASP A 121 17.23 -3.36 10.57
N GLU A 122 17.29 -3.99 9.40
CA GLU A 122 17.81 -5.36 9.26
C GLU A 122 19.27 -5.48 9.72
N SER A 123 20.09 -4.44 9.53
CA SER A 123 21.50 -4.44 9.92
C SER A 123 21.67 -4.41 11.45
N SER A 124 20.90 -3.54 12.12
CA SER A 124 20.85 -3.42 13.58
C SER A 124 20.33 -4.70 14.21
N VAL A 125 19.28 -5.31 13.65
CA VAL A 125 18.73 -6.58 14.13
C VAL A 125 19.76 -7.71 14.07
N ARG A 126 20.49 -7.85 12.96
CA ARG A 126 21.55 -8.86 12.83
C ARG A 126 22.67 -8.63 13.84
N THR A 127 23.07 -7.36 14.03
CA THR A 127 24.07 -6.97 15.03
C THR A 127 23.63 -7.33 16.44
N ILE A 128 22.39 -6.99 16.82
CA ILE A 128 21.80 -7.32 18.11
C ILE A 128 21.79 -8.84 18.34
N ARG A 129 21.33 -9.63 17.36
CA ARG A 129 21.30 -11.09 17.45
C ARG A 129 22.68 -11.69 17.66
N ARG A 130 23.68 -11.23 16.89
CA ARG A 130 25.07 -11.70 17.01
C ARG A 130 25.65 -11.40 18.38
N LEU A 131 25.51 -10.16 18.86
CA LEU A 131 26.09 -9.70 20.11
C LEU A 131 25.42 -10.34 21.34
N VAL A 132 24.09 -10.52 21.31
CA VAL A 132 23.38 -11.15 22.43
C VAL A 132 23.66 -12.66 22.50
N ARG A 133 23.74 -13.37 21.36
CA ARG A 133 24.05 -14.82 21.35
C ARG A 133 25.46 -15.14 21.87
N GLY A 134 26.43 -14.28 21.61
CA GLY A 134 27.80 -14.41 22.13
C GLY A 134 28.05 -13.69 23.46
N GLY A 135 27.02 -13.06 24.02
CA GLY A 135 27.14 -12.12 25.13
C GLY A 135 26.73 -12.67 26.49
N GLY A 136 27.27 -12.06 27.55
CA GLY A 136 26.89 -12.36 28.94
C GLY A 136 25.70 -11.55 29.46
N ARG A 137 25.46 -11.64 30.77
CA ARG A 137 24.41 -10.88 31.48
C ARG A 137 24.59 -9.37 31.23
N GLY A 138 23.49 -8.66 30.91
CA GLY A 138 23.49 -7.21 30.72
C GLY A 138 23.73 -6.72 29.28
N VAL A 139 24.03 -7.62 28.34
CA VAL A 139 24.19 -7.23 26.92
C VAL A 139 22.88 -6.72 26.33
N GLN A 140 21.72 -7.29 26.69
CA GLN A 140 20.42 -6.80 26.18
C GLN A 140 20.15 -5.35 26.61
N ARG A 141 20.35 -5.01 27.89
CA ARG A 141 20.26 -3.63 28.39
C ARG A 141 21.19 -2.67 27.65
N ARG A 142 22.44 -3.06 27.41
CA ARG A 142 23.41 -2.23 26.66
C ARG A 142 22.94 -1.99 25.22
N MET A 143 22.44 -3.03 24.54
CA MET A 143 21.89 -2.89 23.19
C MET A 143 20.66 -1.99 23.17
N ALA A 144 19.78 -2.11 24.18
CA ALA A 144 18.61 -1.25 24.31
C ALA A 144 19.00 0.24 24.41
N GLU A 145 19.97 0.56 25.27
CA GLU A 145 20.53 1.91 25.41
C GLU A 145 21.16 2.40 24.10
N GLN A 146 21.97 1.57 23.44
CA GLN A 146 22.69 1.92 22.21
C GLN A 146 21.76 2.23 21.04
N PHE A 147 20.69 1.46 20.87
CA PHE A 147 19.75 1.62 19.75
C PHE A 147 18.52 2.45 20.11
N GLY A 148 18.44 3.01 21.34
CA GLY A 148 17.33 3.84 21.77
C GLY A 148 15.98 3.10 21.84
N VAL A 149 16.01 1.81 22.18
CA VAL A 149 14.81 0.95 22.29
C VAL A 149 14.70 0.34 23.68
N SER A 150 13.56 -0.25 24.02
CA SER A 150 13.40 -0.95 25.30
C SER A 150 14.11 -2.32 25.31
N GLU A 151 14.54 -2.78 26.48
CA GLU A 151 15.11 -4.13 26.65
C GLU A 151 14.12 -5.23 26.22
N ALA A 152 12.82 -5.01 26.45
CA ALA A 152 11.77 -5.89 25.93
C ALA A 152 11.77 -5.97 24.39
N THR A 153 12.06 -4.86 23.70
CA THR A 153 12.19 -4.85 22.23
C THR A 153 13.39 -5.68 21.79
N ILE A 154 14.53 -5.53 22.46
CA ILE A 154 15.72 -6.37 22.21
C ILE A 154 15.40 -7.85 22.43
N SER A 155 14.73 -8.20 23.53
CA SER A 155 14.32 -9.57 23.82
C SER A 155 13.41 -10.15 22.73
N MET A 156 12.43 -9.39 22.24
CA MET A 156 11.56 -9.81 21.13
C MET A 156 12.33 -10.01 19.80
N VAL A 157 13.33 -9.17 19.53
CA VAL A 157 14.20 -9.30 18.34
C VAL A 157 15.06 -10.57 18.43
N VAL A 158 15.64 -10.84 19.60
CA VAL A 158 16.49 -12.00 19.86
C VAL A 158 15.70 -13.31 19.82
N THR A 159 14.48 -13.30 20.38
CA THR A 159 13.59 -14.48 20.38
C THR A 159 12.85 -14.68 19.06
N GLY A 160 13.01 -13.79 18.08
CA GLY A 160 12.35 -13.88 16.79
C GLY A 160 10.85 -13.53 16.82
N ARG A 161 10.29 -13.14 17.96
CA ARG A 161 8.89 -12.65 18.06
C ARG A 161 8.68 -11.35 17.30
N ARG A 162 9.74 -10.55 17.13
CA ARG A 162 9.82 -9.44 16.18
C ARG A 162 10.98 -9.71 15.22
N TRP A 163 10.85 -9.27 13.96
CA TRP A 163 11.85 -9.42 12.92
C TRP A 163 12.19 -10.88 12.54
N ALA A 164 11.19 -11.77 12.44
CA ALA A 164 11.41 -13.20 12.16
C ALA A 164 12.20 -13.46 10.86
N GLU A 165 12.03 -12.64 9.82
CA GLU A 165 12.58 -12.89 8.47
C GLU A 165 13.99 -12.29 8.21
N SER A 166 14.56 -11.52 9.14
CA SER A 166 15.79 -10.75 8.87
C SER A 166 17.10 -11.57 8.87
N ASP A 167 17.03 -12.90 8.95
CA ASP A 167 18.22 -13.79 8.99
C ASP A 167 18.68 -14.29 7.61
N GLN A 168 17.95 -14.04 6.51
CA GLN A 168 18.19 -14.71 5.22
C GLN A 168 18.71 -13.84 4.06
N ARG A 169 19.06 -12.56 4.26
CA ARG A 169 19.58 -11.71 3.16
C ARG A 169 21.08 -11.43 3.29
N GLU A 170 21.89 -12.46 3.09
CA GLU A 170 23.32 -12.30 2.79
C GLU A 170 23.81 -13.53 2.00
N CYS A 171 23.50 -13.56 0.70
CA CYS A 171 24.14 -14.41 -0.32
C CYS A 171 23.71 -13.96 -1.73
N SER A 172 23.80 -12.67 -2.06
CA SER A 172 23.84 -12.19 -3.46
C SER A 172 24.13 -10.69 -3.45
N ASN A 173 25.40 -10.33 -3.67
CA ASN A 173 25.87 -9.12 -4.33
C ASN A 173 27.39 -9.11 -4.19
N ASP A 174 28.04 -10.02 -4.91
CA ASP A 174 29.42 -9.93 -5.37
C ASP A 174 29.48 -10.81 -6.62
N GLU A 175 29.13 -10.21 -7.77
CA GLU A 175 29.57 -10.60 -9.13
C GLU A 175 29.35 -9.42 -10.07
#